data_AF-A0A2V6IKZ4-F1
#
_entry.id   AF-A0A2V6IKZ4-F1
#
_cell.length_a   1.000
_cell.length_b   1.000
_cell.length_c   1.000
_cell.angle_alpha   90.00
_cell.angle_beta   90.00
_cell.angle_gamma   90.00
#
_symmetry.space_group_name_H-M   'P 1'
#
loop_
_entity.id
_entity.type
_entity.pdbx_description
1 polymer ?
#
loop_
_entity_poly.entity_id
_entity_poly.type
_entity_poly.pdbx_seq_one_letter_code
_entity_poly.pdbx_strand_id
1 'polypeptide(L)' 'MIDEVRKAGRRVPFQPFWIELSSGELISVPHPDHILVGRTRVAVEDDKGVIDVLSALHLTRIRWQERETPA' A
#
# COMPACT_ATOMS: atom_id res chain seq x y z
N MET A 1 -11.05 1.34 -5.77
CA MET A 1 -9.72 0.89 -5.30
C MET A 1 -9.23 1.67 -4.08
N ILE A 2 -9.31 3.01 -4.06
CA ILE A 2 -8.82 3.80 -2.92
C ILE A 2 -9.47 3.43 -1.56
N ASP A 3 -10.75 3.08 -1.55
CA ASP A 3 -11.43 2.60 -0.34
C ASP A 3 -10.90 1.25 0.15
N GLU A 4 -10.49 0.37 -0.77
CA GLU A 4 -9.88 -0.91 -0.43
C GLU A 4 -8.48 -0.70 0.16
N VAL A 5 -7.69 0.23 -0.42
CA VAL A 5 -6.39 0.61 0.16
C VAL A 5 -6.57 1.25 1.53
N ARG A 6 -7.60 2.09 1.70
CA ARG A 6 -7.96 2.68 3.01
C ARG A 6 -8.32 1.61 4.03
N LYS A 7 -9.11 0.60 3.64
CA LYS A 7 -9.46 -0.53 4.52
C LYS A 7 -8.22 -1.36 4.88
N ALA A 8 -7.35 -1.64 3.91
CA ALA A 8 -6.11 -2.39 4.13
C ALA A 8 -5.16 -1.67 5.10
N GLY A 9 -4.94 -0.36 4.89
CA GLY A 9 -4.08 0.46 5.76
C GLY A 9 -4.61 0.63 7.20
N ARG A 10 -5.92 0.44 7.41
CA ARG A 10 -6.57 0.56 8.74
C ARG A 10 -6.88 -0.79 9.38
N ARG A 11 -6.49 -1.90 8.75
CA ARG A 11 -6.79 -3.25 9.26
C ARG A 11 -6.03 -3.47 10.57
N VAL A 12 -6.72 -4.08 11.55
CA VAL A 12 -6.13 -4.50 12.83
C VAL A 12 -6.40 -6.00 13.03
N PRO A 13 -5.37 -6.85 13.20
CA PRO A 13 -3.94 -6.52 13.09
C PRO A 13 -3.59 -6.08 11.66
N PHE A 14 -2.62 -5.18 11.55
CA PHE A 14 -2.11 -4.77 10.24
C PHE A 14 -1.47 -5.97 9.53
N GLN A 15 -1.70 -6.05 8.22
CA GLN A 15 -1.07 -7.06 7.38
C GLN A 15 -0.35 -6.32 6.26
N PRO A 16 0.99 -6.49 6.12
CA PRO A 16 1.74 -5.90 5.03
C PRO A 16 1.18 -6.30 3.66
N PHE A 17 1.22 -5.37 2.71
CA PHE A 17 0.70 -5.60 1.37
C PHE A 17 1.48 -4.80 0.33
N TRP A 18 1.33 -5.21 -0.92
CA TRP A 18 1.80 -4.49 -2.10
C TRP A 18 0.61 -3.83 -2.81
N ILE A 19 0.83 -2.62 -3.30
CA ILE A 19 -0.07 -1.93 -4.21
C ILE A 19 0.44 -2.13 -5.62
N GLU A 20 -0.39 -2.72 -6.47
CA GLU A 20 -0.11 -2.88 -7.89
C GLU A 20 -0.66 -1.69 -8.67
N LEU A 21 0.17 -1.14 -9.56
CA LEU A 21 -0.18 -0.06 -10.46
C LEU A 21 -0.52 -0.57 -11.86
N SER A 22 -1.19 0.26 -12.65
CA SER A 22 -1.49 -0.03 -14.06
C SER A 22 -0.24 -0.17 -14.93
N SER A 23 0.91 0.35 -14.48
CA SER A 23 2.22 0.14 -15.10
C SER A 23 2.79 -1.26 -14.87
N GLY A 24 2.21 -2.04 -13.94
CA GLY A 24 2.77 -3.30 -13.46
C GLY A 24 3.74 -3.13 -12.28
N GLU A 25 3.98 -1.90 -11.84
CA GLU A 25 4.82 -1.60 -10.67
C GLU A 25 4.14 -2.03 -9.36
N LEU A 26 4.95 -2.51 -8.42
CA LEU A 26 4.52 -2.97 -7.09
C LEU A 26 5.14 -2.08 -6.01
N ILE A 27 4.30 -1.36 -5.28
CA ILE A 27 4.71 -0.48 -4.18
C ILE A 27 4.50 -1.21 -2.86
N SER A 28 5.56 -1.36 -2.06
CA SER A 28 5.50 -2.05 -0.76
C SER A 28 4.87 -1.16 0.30
N VAL A 29 4.00 -1.73 1.13
CA VAL A 29 3.48 -1.09 2.34
C VAL A 29 3.75 -2.02 3.53
N PRO A 30 4.93 -1.94 4.16
CA PRO A 30 5.34 -2.86 5.22
C PRO A 30 4.70 -2.56 6.58
N HIS A 31 4.29 -1.31 6.82
CA HIS A 31 3.72 -0.85 8.09
C HIS A 31 2.64 0.22 7.83
N PRO A 32 1.60 0.38 8.68
CA PRO A 32 0.54 1.36 8.48
C PRO A 32 1.06 2.80 8.44
N ASP A 33 2.19 3.09 9.09
CA ASP A 33 2.80 4.43 9.10
C ASP A 33 3.41 4.80 7.75
N HIS A 34 3.71 3.81 6.89
CA HIS A 34 4.25 4.05 5.55
C HIS A 34 3.17 4.50 4.56
N ILE A 35 1.89 4.54 4.95
CA ILE A 35 0.81 4.84 4.01
C ILE A 35 -0.13 5.93 4.53
N LEU A 36 -0.34 6.95 3.69
CA LEU A 36 -1.34 7.97 3.88
C LEU A 36 -2.39 7.91 2.76
N VAL A 37 -3.63 7.63 3.12
CA VAL A 37 -4.74 7.52 2.16
C VAL A 37 -5.60 8.79 2.17
N GLY A 38 -5.39 9.64 1.17
CA GLY A 38 -6.22 10.81 0.89
C GLY A 38 -7.56 10.47 0.22
N ARG A 39 -8.24 11.48 -0.30
CA ARG A 39 -9.54 11.30 -0.98
C ARG A 39 -9.39 10.70 -2.38
N THR A 40 -8.35 11.09 -3.11
CA THR A 40 -8.10 10.70 -4.52
C THR A 40 -6.69 10.19 -4.77
N ARG A 41 -5.82 10.23 -3.74
CA ARG A 41 -4.42 9.87 -3.82
C ARG A 41 -4.02 9.03 -2.61
N VAL A 42 -3.01 8.20 -2.83
CA VAL A 42 -2.32 7.43 -1.79
C VAL A 42 -0.87 7.90 -1.80
N ALA A 43 -0.33 8.28 -0.66
CA ALA A 43 1.10 8.50 -0.51
C ALA A 43 1.69 7.29 0.21
N VAL A 44 2.79 6.76 -0.31
CA VAL A 44 3.57 5.69 0.33
C VAL A 44 4.99 6.21 0.55
N GLU A 45 5.49 6.09 1.77
CA GLU A 45 6.87 6.42 2.12
C GLU A 45 7.70 5.14 2.22
N ASP A 46 8.88 5.11 1.58
CA ASP A 46 9.83 4.00 1.71
C ASP A 46 10.79 4.19 2.90
N ASP A 47 11.60 3.17 3.21
CA ASP A 47 12.58 3.23 4.31
C ASP A 47 13.70 4.27 4.08
N LYS A 48 13.79 4.84 2.87
CA LYS A 48 14.77 5.88 2.52
C LYS A 48 14.15 7.28 2.61
N GLY A 49 12.88 7.40 3.00
CA GLY A 49 12.14 8.65 3.09
C GLY A 49 11.68 9.19 1.73
N VAL A 50 11.68 8.37 0.69
CA VAL A 50 11.11 8.72 -0.62
C VAL A 50 9.59 8.53 -0.55
N ILE A 51 8.84 9.55 -1.01
CA ILE A 51 7.38 9.53 -1.00
C ILE A 51 6.84 9.37 -2.43
N ASP A 52 6.22 8.23 -2.69
CA ASP A 52 5.48 7.96 -3.91
C ASP A 52 4.03 8.40 -3.78
N VAL A 53 3.61 9.36 -4.60
CA VAL A 53 2.23 9.86 -4.62
C VAL A 53 1.45 9.22 -5.77
N LEU A 54 0.65 8.23 -5.42
CA LEU A 54 -0.12 7.39 -6.35
C LEU A 54 -1.51 7.97 -6.57
N SER A 55 -1.91 8.13 -7.83
CA SER A 55 -3.28 8.47 -8.20
C SER A 55 -4.18 7.24 -8.08
N ALA A 56 -5.37 7.40 -7.52
CA ALA A 56 -6.37 6.33 -7.42
C ALA A 56 -6.71 5.67 -8.77
N LEU A 57 -6.54 6.39 -9.88
CA LEU A 57 -6.82 5.91 -11.24
C LEU A 57 -5.83 4.85 -11.73
N HIS A 58 -4.62 4.83 -11.17
CA HIS A 58 -3.59 3.87 -11.54
C HIS A 58 -3.52 2.66 -10.61
N LEU A 59 -4.30 2.66 -9.52
CA LEU A 59 -4.34 1.54 -8.58
C LEU A 59 -5.15 0.38 -9.17
N THR A 60 -4.50 -0.74 -9.45
CA THR A 60 -5.15 -1.91 -10.06
C THR A 60 -5.50 -2.98 -9.05
N ARG A 61 -4.59 -3.27 -8.10
CA ARG A 61 -4.79 -4.38 -7.15
C ARG A 61 -4.03 -4.19 -5.84
N ILE A 62 -4.52 -4.85 -4.79
CA ILE A 62 -3.78 -5.07 -3.54
C ILE A 62 -3.34 -6.53 -3.50
N ARG A 63 -2.05 -6.78 -3.27
CA ARG A 63 -1.50 -8.12 -3.08
C ARG A 63 -0.99 -8.24 -1.65
N TRP A 64 -1.59 -9.13 -0.87
CA TRP A 64 -1.16 -9.38 0.50
C TRP A 64 0.24 -10.01 0.50
N GLN A 65 1.11 -9.53 1.37
CA GLN A 65 2.34 -10.25 1.69
C GLN A 65 1.94 -11.47 2.52
N GLU A 66 2.33 -12.65 2.06
CA GLU A 66 2.32 -13.83 2.92
C GLU A 66 3.28 -13.51 4.08
N ARG A 67 2.83 -13.69 5.32
CA ARG A 67 3.75 -13.64 6.46
C ARG A 67 4.74 -14.76 6.22
N GLU A 68 5.98 -14.44 5.87
CA GLU A 68 7.09 -15.37 6.06
C GLU A 68 7.03 -15.76 7.53
N THR A 69 6.57 -16.98 7.79
CA THR A 69 6.59 -17.55 9.14
C THR A 69 8.08 -17.76 9.43
N PRO A 70 8.67 -17.07 10.42
CA PRO A 70 10.03 -17.40 10.81
C PRO A 70 9.99 -18.86 11.28
N ALA A 71 10.84 -19.69 10.68
CA ALA A 71 10.98 -21.10 10.99
C ALA A 71 11.35 -21.35 12.47
#